data_AF-A0A2M6WCA3-F1
#
_entry.id   AF-A0A2M6WCA3-F1
#
_cell.length_a   1.000
_cell.length_b   1.000
_cell.length_c   1.000
_cell.angle_alpha   90.00
_cell.angle_beta   90.00
_cell.angle_gamma   90.00
#
_symmetry.space_group_name_H-M   'P 1'
#
loop_
_entity.id
_entity.type
_entity.pdbx_description
1 polymer ?
#
loop_
_entity_poly.entity_id
_entity_poly.type
_entity_poly.pdbx_seq_one_letter_code
_entity_poly.pdbx_strand_id
1 'polypeptide(L)'
;MIMQHKREIKYSSDNGQPWESDMKTSLEASAKDSEVIKGNPGELIYGRNLKWYQDAALWPMFILLLLEIGLRVVQTKYFSASEPMIFSWLVGLARLSLFSYLAFSAIRQFKATARQVMTAAVLGGLVVGFIMALFQLVWYFELWTLFNLIGQPLVMALEGLVISWLIIRLFYFKKIKQ
;
A
#
# COMPACT_ATOMS: atom_id res chain seq x y z
N MET A 1 56.11 38.32 3.64
CA MET A 1 55.60 38.09 5.01
C MET A 1 54.19 37.55 4.89
N ILE A 2 54.00 36.23 4.99
CA ILE A 2 52.72 35.55 4.71
C ILE A 2 52.06 35.24 6.05
N MET A 3 50.94 35.89 6.36
CA MET A 3 50.14 35.59 7.55
C MET A 3 49.37 34.28 7.34
N GLN A 4 49.71 33.24 8.12
CA GLN A 4 48.92 32.02 8.17
C GLN A 4 47.67 32.25 9.02
N HIS A 5 46.50 32.24 8.37
CA HIS A 5 45.20 32.18 9.04
C HIS A 5 45.01 30.80 9.67
N LYS A 6 45.22 30.71 10.99
CA LYS A 6 44.95 29.53 11.79
C LYS A 6 43.42 29.40 11.90
N ARG A 7 42.82 28.40 11.23
CA ARG A 7 41.39 28.09 11.42
C ARG A 7 41.23 27.42 12.79
N GLU A 8 40.53 28.08 13.70
CA GLU A 8 40.09 27.47 14.94
C GLU A 8 38.97 26.48 14.64
N ILE A 9 39.29 25.20 14.80
CA ILE A 9 38.30 24.12 14.79
C ILE A 9 37.64 24.16 16.17
N LYS A 10 36.48 24.81 16.28
CA LYS A 10 35.62 24.72 17.47
C LYS A 10 35.05 23.31 17.56
N TYR A 11 35.61 22.49 18.44
CA TYR A 11 34.95 21.27 18.91
C TYR A 11 33.78 21.68 19.80
N SER A 12 32.58 21.68 19.24
CA SER A 12 31.34 21.93 19.98
C SER A 12 30.87 20.64 20.65
N SER A 13 31.27 20.44 21.91
CA SER A 13 30.47 19.67 22.88
C SER A 13 30.55 20.36 24.25
N ASP A 14 30.26 21.66 24.28
CA ASP A 14 30.39 22.50 25.48
C ASP A 14 29.08 22.56 26.29
N ASN A 15 28.53 21.39 26.60
CA ASN A 15 27.40 21.25 27.53
C ASN A 15 27.81 20.58 28.85
N GLY A 16 29.12 20.40 29.10
CA GLY A 16 29.62 19.83 30.37
C GLY A 16 29.14 18.41 30.67
N GLN A 17 28.57 17.71 29.69
CA GLN A 17 28.14 16.34 29.86
C GLN A 17 29.29 15.38 29.49
N PRO A 18 29.52 14.34 30.29
CA PRO A 18 30.55 13.35 29.99
C PRO A 18 30.25 12.71 28.64
N TRP A 19 31.26 12.50 27.80
CA TRP A 19 31.18 11.86 26.48
C TRP A 19 30.42 10.51 26.46
N GLU A 20 30.23 9.88 27.61
CA GLU A 20 29.39 8.71 27.85
C GLU A 20 27.88 8.97 27.66
N SER A 21 27.40 10.22 27.85
CA SER A 21 25.99 10.58 27.66
C SER A 21 25.61 10.58 26.19
N ASP A 22 26.49 11.04 25.31
CA ASP A 22 26.26 11.07 23.87
C ASP A 22 26.28 9.65 23.30
N MET A 23 27.12 8.78 23.85
CA MET A 23 27.17 7.35 23.51
C MET A 23 25.91 6.61 23.99
N LYS A 24 25.42 6.89 25.21
CA LYS A 24 24.13 6.35 25.67
C LYS A 24 22.95 6.86 24.86
N THR A 25 22.92 8.15 24.51
CA THR A 25 21.82 8.73 23.73
C THR A 25 21.79 8.17 22.31
N SER A 26 22.95 7.98 21.69
CA SER A 26 23.06 7.35 20.36
C SER A 26 22.78 5.84 20.39
N LEU A 27 23.18 5.13 21.44
CA LEU A 27 22.83 3.72 21.64
C LEU A 27 21.36 3.52 22.00
N GLU A 28 20.73 4.41 22.76
CA GLU A 28 19.29 4.38 23.06
C GLU A 28 18.45 4.78 21.85
N ALA A 29 18.90 5.75 21.04
CA ALA A 29 18.28 6.08 19.76
C ALA A 29 18.41 4.91 18.77
N SER A 30 19.59 4.29 18.69
CA SER A 30 19.83 3.10 17.85
C SER A 30 19.07 1.87 18.38
N ALA A 31 18.92 1.72 19.71
CA ALA A 31 18.13 0.65 20.32
C ALA A 31 16.62 0.85 20.11
N LYS A 32 16.11 2.09 20.15
CA LYS A 32 14.72 2.39 19.76
C LYS A 32 14.45 2.08 18.29
N ASP A 33 15.39 2.38 17.40
CA ASP A 33 15.28 1.98 15.99
C ASP A 33 15.42 0.45 15.83
N SER A 34 16.20 -0.22 16.68
CA SER A 34 16.38 -1.68 16.66
C SER A 34 15.18 -2.45 17.23
N GLU A 35 14.46 -1.89 18.21
CA GLU A 35 13.22 -2.50 18.75
C GLU A 35 12.06 -2.48 17.74
N VAL A 36 12.07 -1.54 16.78
CA VAL A 36 11.13 -1.54 15.64
C VAL A 36 11.44 -2.70 14.67
N ILE A 37 12.65 -3.26 14.71
CA ILE A 37 13.14 -4.35 13.86
C ILE A 37 13.12 -5.68 14.65
N LYS A 38 12.02 -5.99 15.32
CA LYS A 38 11.69 -7.36 15.77
C LYS A 38 10.47 -7.90 15.02
N GLY A 39 10.43 -7.67 13.71
CA GLY A 39 9.50 -8.32 12.78
C GLY A 39 10.20 -9.44 12.03
N ASN A 40 9.50 -10.55 11.79
CA ASN A 40 9.98 -11.63 10.93
C ASN A 40 10.50 -11.02 9.61
N PRO A 41 11.66 -11.42 9.05
CA PRO A 41 12.27 -10.74 7.90
C PRO A 41 11.39 -10.69 6.64
N GLY A 42 10.32 -11.50 6.58
CA GLY A 42 9.29 -11.45 5.54
C GLY A 42 8.14 -10.45 5.75
N GLU A 43 8.03 -9.79 6.91
CA GLU A 43 6.94 -8.86 7.26
C GLU A 43 7.29 -7.37 7.03
N LEU A 44 8.54 -7.07 6.65
CA LEU A 44 9.05 -5.71 6.57
C LEU A 44 9.11 -5.23 5.11
N ILE A 45 8.27 -4.26 4.74
CA ILE A 45 8.47 -3.47 3.51
C ILE A 45 8.92 -2.06 3.94
N TYR A 46 10.11 -1.66 3.49
CA TYR A 46 10.76 -0.39 3.87
C TYR A 46 10.95 -0.22 5.39
N GLY A 47 11.25 -1.30 6.12
CA GLY A 47 11.61 -1.23 7.55
C GLY A 47 10.44 -1.02 8.52
N ARG A 48 9.18 -1.15 8.08
CA ARG A 48 8.01 -1.22 8.99
C ARG A 48 7.19 -2.48 8.73
N ASN A 49 6.61 -3.00 9.81
CA ASN A 49 5.77 -4.19 9.79
C ASN A 49 4.48 -3.92 8.99
N LEU A 50 4.19 -4.75 7.99
CA LEU A 50 2.97 -4.71 7.17
C LEU A 50 1.76 -5.38 7.81
N LYS A 51 1.84 -5.81 9.07
CA LYS A 51 0.73 -6.48 9.78
C LYS A 51 -0.59 -5.73 9.65
N TRP A 52 -0.54 -4.41 9.75
CA TRP A 52 -1.72 -3.54 9.58
C TRP A 52 -2.39 -3.71 8.21
N TYR A 53 -1.63 -3.98 7.15
CA TYR A 53 -2.17 -4.23 5.83
C TYR A 53 -2.88 -5.58 5.79
N GLN A 54 -2.28 -6.64 6.35
CA GLN A 54 -2.97 -7.92 6.45
C GLN A 54 -4.25 -7.82 7.28
N ASP A 55 -4.22 -7.13 8.41
CA ASP A 55 -5.38 -7.04 9.30
C ASP A 55 -6.50 -6.14 8.71
N ALA A 56 -6.15 -5.04 8.04
CA ALA A 56 -7.12 -4.06 7.56
C ALA A 56 -7.55 -4.26 6.10
N ALA A 57 -6.67 -4.78 5.22
CA ALA A 57 -6.92 -4.85 3.79
C ALA A 57 -7.49 -6.20 3.33
N LEU A 58 -7.10 -7.28 4.00
CA LEU A 58 -7.36 -8.64 3.53
C LEU A 58 -8.85 -8.98 3.60
N TRP A 59 -9.51 -8.61 4.70
CA TRP A 59 -10.95 -8.81 4.88
C TRP A 59 -11.82 -8.06 3.86
N PRO A 60 -11.65 -6.73 3.68
CA PRO A 60 -12.38 -5.99 2.67
C PRO A 60 -12.14 -6.52 1.25
N MET A 61 -10.88 -6.84 0.90
CA MET A 61 -10.55 -7.39 -0.41
C MET A 61 -11.25 -8.73 -0.65
N PHE A 62 -11.33 -9.58 0.37
CA PHE A 62 -12.00 -10.87 0.27
C PHE A 62 -13.51 -10.72 0.05
N ILE A 63 -14.15 -9.79 0.75
CA ILE A 63 -15.58 -9.48 0.56
C ILE A 63 -15.83 -8.99 -0.87
N LEU A 64 -14.99 -8.08 -1.37
CA LEU A 64 -15.13 -7.56 -2.73
C LEU A 64 -14.91 -8.65 -3.78
N LEU A 65 -13.95 -9.53 -3.55
CA LEU A 65 -13.69 -10.67 -4.42
C LEU A 65 -14.89 -11.62 -4.47
N LEU A 66 -15.47 -11.97 -3.32
CA LEU A 66 -16.69 -12.79 -3.26
C LEU A 66 -17.89 -12.11 -3.94
N LEU A 67 -18.05 -10.80 -3.73
CA LEU A 67 -19.10 -10.01 -4.37
C LEU A 67 -18.96 -10.07 -5.89
N GLU A 68 -17.76 -9.80 -6.42
CA GLU A 68 -17.53 -9.76 -7.86
C GLU A 68 -17.65 -11.17 -8.49
N ILE A 69 -17.17 -12.22 -7.83
CA ILE A 69 -17.39 -13.61 -8.28
C ILE A 69 -18.88 -13.94 -8.28
N GLY A 70 -19.59 -13.63 -7.20
CA GLY A 70 -21.02 -13.87 -7.07
C GLY A 70 -21.82 -13.16 -8.17
N LEU A 71 -21.50 -11.90 -8.45
CA LEU A 71 -22.11 -11.13 -9.53
C LEU A 71 -21.84 -11.75 -10.90
N ARG A 72 -20.61 -12.21 -11.17
CA ARG A 72 -20.26 -12.90 -12.43
C ARG A 72 -21.00 -14.22 -12.61
N VAL A 73 -21.17 -15.00 -11.54
CA VAL A 73 -21.94 -16.26 -11.57
C VAL A 73 -23.42 -15.98 -11.82
N VAL A 74 -24.00 -14.97 -11.16
CA VAL A 74 -25.39 -14.57 -11.38
C VAL A 74 -25.58 -14.07 -12.81
N GLN A 75 -24.65 -13.26 -13.31
CA GLN A 75 -24.70 -12.75 -14.68
C GLN A 75 -24.65 -13.90 -15.70
N THR A 76 -23.67 -14.79 -15.61
CA THR A 76 -23.51 -15.90 -16.57
C THR A 76 -24.69 -16.88 -16.56
N LYS A 77 -25.34 -17.10 -15.41
CA LYS A 77 -26.45 -18.06 -15.29
C LYS A 77 -27.84 -17.48 -15.58
N TYR A 78 -28.09 -16.22 -15.20
CA TYR A 78 -29.44 -15.63 -15.26
C TYR A 78 -29.60 -14.54 -16.32
N PHE A 79 -28.51 -13.94 -16.81
CA PHE A 79 -28.56 -12.89 -17.82
C PHE A 79 -27.72 -13.29 -19.03
N SER A 80 -28.36 -13.86 -20.06
CA SER A 80 -27.73 -14.14 -21.38
C SER A 80 -27.33 -12.88 -22.15
N ALA A 81 -27.56 -11.69 -21.60
CA ALA A 81 -27.16 -10.44 -22.22
C ALA A 81 -25.67 -10.20 -21.99
N SER A 82 -24.95 -10.00 -23.09
CA SER A 82 -23.64 -9.36 -23.14
C SER A 82 -23.62 -8.13 -22.23
N GLU A 83 -22.84 -8.22 -21.15
CA GLU A 83 -22.55 -7.17 -20.16
C GLU A 83 -23.70 -6.24 -19.77
N PRO A 84 -24.54 -6.61 -18.79
CA PRO A 84 -25.46 -5.66 -18.20
C PRO A 84 -24.65 -4.53 -17.52
N MET A 85 -24.59 -3.39 -18.20
CA MET A 85 -23.83 -2.18 -17.86
C MET A 85 -23.96 -1.75 -16.38
N ILE A 86 -25.10 -2.06 -15.76
CA ILE A 86 -25.42 -1.78 -14.36
C ILE A 86 -24.50 -2.57 -13.40
N PHE A 87 -24.22 -3.84 -13.70
CA PHE A 87 -23.36 -4.67 -12.86
C PHE A 87 -21.89 -4.24 -12.97
N SER A 88 -21.43 -3.88 -14.17
CA SER A 88 -20.07 -3.34 -14.38
C SER A 88 -19.85 -2.04 -13.60
N TRP A 89 -20.85 -1.15 -13.55
CA TRP A 89 -20.80 0.07 -12.74
C TRP A 89 -20.75 -0.22 -11.24
N LEU A 90 -21.58 -1.15 -10.75
CA LEU A 90 -21.62 -1.51 -9.33
C LEU A 90 -20.28 -2.07 -8.86
N VAL A 91 -19.67 -2.96 -9.64
CA VAL A 91 -18.34 -3.53 -9.36
C VAL A 91 -17.26 -2.43 -9.37
N GLY A 92 -17.28 -1.52 -10.35
CA GLY A 92 -16.36 -0.39 -10.39
C GLY A 92 -16.47 0.52 -9.17
N LEU A 93 -17.71 0.81 -8.74
CA LEU A 93 -17.98 1.65 -7.58
C LEU A 93 -17.56 0.97 -6.28
N ALA A 94 -17.78 -0.34 -6.16
CA ALA A 94 -17.27 -1.15 -5.04
C ALA A 94 -15.73 -1.10 -4.97
N ARG A 95 -15.04 -1.31 -6.10
CA ARG A 95 -13.55 -1.22 -6.16
C ARG A 95 -13.06 0.16 -5.77
N LEU A 96 -13.69 1.21 -6.31
CA LEU A 96 -13.32 2.59 -6.01
C LEU A 96 -13.48 2.89 -4.52
N SER A 97 -14.61 2.50 -3.93
CA SER A 97 -14.84 2.69 -2.49
C SER A 97 -13.85 1.90 -1.62
N LEU A 98 -13.49 0.68 -2.03
CA LEU A 98 -12.55 -0.17 -1.32
C LEU A 98 -11.13 0.38 -1.33
N PHE A 99 -10.57 0.66 -2.51
CA PHE A 99 -9.24 1.27 -2.60
C PHE A 99 -9.21 2.62 -1.92
N SER A 100 -10.34 3.35 -1.94
CA SER A 100 -10.44 4.62 -1.23
C SER A 100 -10.40 4.47 0.27
N TYR A 101 -11.16 3.52 0.80
CA TYR A 101 -11.16 3.17 2.21
C TYR A 101 -9.77 2.71 2.67
N LEU A 102 -9.11 1.87 1.87
CA LEU A 102 -7.77 1.36 2.16
C LEU A 102 -6.74 2.49 2.23
N ALA A 103 -6.72 3.38 1.24
CA ALA A 103 -5.81 4.52 1.21
C ALA A 103 -6.08 5.48 2.39
N PHE A 104 -7.35 5.76 2.69
CA PHE A 104 -7.72 6.64 3.78
C PHE A 104 -7.40 6.03 5.16
N SER A 105 -7.67 4.74 5.35
CA SER A 105 -7.35 4.00 6.57
C SER A 105 -5.83 3.96 6.79
N ALA A 106 -5.05 3.66 5.75
CA ALA A 106 -3.59 3.64 5.82
C ALA A 106 -3.00 5.00 6.23
N ILE A 107 -3.53 6.09 5.69
CA ILE A 107 -3.05 7.45 6.00
C ILE A 107 -3.48 7.87 7.41
N ARG A 108 -4.76 7.68 7.76
CA ARG A 108 -5.35 8.25 9.00
C ARG A 108 -5.09 7.40 10.23
N GLN A 109 -5.19 6.08 10.11
CA GLN A 109 -5.09 5.15 11.25
C GLN A 109 -3.66 4.70 11.48
N PHE A 110 -2.90 4.43 10.40
CA PHE A 110 -1.57 3.80 10.50
C PHE A 110 -0.40 4.74 10.22
N LYS A 111 -0.66 6.02 9.88
CA LYS A 111 0.37 7.01 9.50
C LYS A 111 1.36 6.45 8.48
N ALA A 112 0.87 5.64 7.54
CA ALA A 112 1.70 5.02 6.52
C ALA A 112 2.26 6.07 5.56
N THR A 113 3.48 5.83 5.07
CA THR A 113 4.11 6.73 4.09
C THR A 113 3.43 6.57 2.74
N ALA A 114 3.37 7.63 1.92
CA ALA A 114 2.76 7.58 0.58
C ALA A 114 3.26 6.40 -0.28
N ARG A 115 4.57 6.08 -0.20
CA ARG A 115 5.16 4.92 -0.88
C ARG A 115 4.55 3.59 -0.40
N GLN A 116 4.33 3.43 0.91
CA GLN A 116 3.76 2.22 1.50
C GLN A 116 2.30 2.03 1.11
N VAL A 117 1.52 3.12 1.08
CA VAL A 117 0.11 3.08 0.65
C VAL A 117 0.02 2.66 -0.81
N MET A 118 0.90 3.19 -1.67
CA MET A 118 0.95 2.82 -3.09
C MET A 118 1.37 1.37 -3.29
N THR A 119 2.42 0.89 -2.60
CA THR A 119 2.85 -0.51 -2.72
C THR A 119 1.79 -1.47 -2.21
N ALA A 120 1.10 -1.12 -1.12
CA ALA A 120 -0.01 -1.90 -0.58
C ALA A 120 -1.18 -1.98 -1.57
N ALA A 121 -1.55 -0.87 -2.21
CA ALA A 121 -2.59 -0.86 -3.22
C ALA A 121 -2.24 -1.67 -4.47
N VAL A 122 -0.99 -1.60 -4.92
CA VAL A 122 -0.48 -2.40 -6.05
C VAL A 122 -0.48 -3.89 -5.71
N LEU A 123 0.05 -4.28 -4.56
CA LEU A 123 0.06 -5.67 -4.11
C LEU A 123 -1.36 -6.21 -3.95
N GLY A 124 -2.26 -5.41 -3.38
CA GLY A 124 -3.68 -5.75 -3.26
C GLY A 124 -4.35 -5.95 -4.61
N GLY A 125 -4.15 -5.02 -5.55
CA GLY A 125 -4.66 -5.13 -6.91
C GLY A 125 -4.11 -6.36 -7.64
N LEU A 126 -2.83 -6.65 -7.51
CA LEU A 126 -2.21 -7.85 -8.09
C LEU A 126 -2.83 -9.13 -7.56
N VAL A 127 -2.96 -9.27 -6.24
CA VAL A 127 -3.52 -10.49 -5.62
C VAL A 127 -4.98 -10.68 -6.01
N VAL A 128 -5.80 -9.63 -5.90
CA VAL A 128 -7.23 -9.70 -6.25
C VAL A 128 -7.40 -9.98 -7.75
N GLY A 129 -6.66 -9.28 -8.61
CA GLY A 129 -6.73 -9.49 -10.06
C GLY A 129 -6.21 -10.87 -10.49
N PHE A 130 -5.23 -11.43 -9.77
CA PHE A 130 -4.74 -12.78 -10.02
C PHE A 130 -5.76 -13.85 -9.64
N ILE A 131 -6.39 -13.74 -8.47
CA ILE A 131 -7.45 -14.66 -8.06
C ILE A 131 -8.64 -14.58 -9.04
N MET A 132 -8.98 -13.37 -9.50
CA MET A 132 -10.01 -13.18 -10.53
C MET A 132 -9.67 -13.86 -11.85
N ALA A 133 -8.42 -13.72 -12.30
CA ALA A 133 -7.99 -14.32 -13.55
C ALA A 133 -7.95 -15.85 -13.45
N LEU A 134 -7.54 -16.40 -12.29
CA LEU A 134 -7.66 -17.83 -12.00
C LEU A 134 -9.11 -18.31 -12.03
N PHE A 135 -10.04 -17.56 -11.42
CA PHE A 135 -11.46 -17.88 -11.48
C PHE A 135 -11.97 -17.92 -12.93
N GLN A 136 -11.59 -16.94 -13.76
CA GLN A 136 -12.00 -16.92 -15.17
C GLN A 136 -11.37 -18.03 -15.99
N LEU A 137 -10.09 -18.37 -15.75
CA LEU A 137 -9.42 -19.48 -16.40
C LEU A 137 -10.16 -20.80 -16.15
N VAL A 138 -10.56 -21.04 -14.90
CA VAL A 138 -11.31 -22.24 -14.50
C VAL A 138 -12.77 -22.20 -14.96
N TRP A 139 -13.38 -21.03 -15.10
CA TRP A 139 -14.80 -20.92 -15.48
C TRP A 139 -15.02 -20.96 -16.99
N TYR A 140 -14.18 -20.27 -17.77
CA TYR A 140 -14.35 -20.14 -19.22
C TYR A 140 -13.50 -21.14 -20.03
N PHE A 141 -12.43 -21.71 -19.45
CA PHE A 141 -11.57 -22.74 -20.09
C PHE A 141 -11.04 -22.38 -21.50
N GLU A 142 -10.91 -21.10 -21.84
CA GLU A 142 -10.41 -20.65 -23.15
C GLU A 142 -8.91 -20.30 -23.12
N LEU A 143 -8.13 -20.69 -24.13
CA LEU A 143 -6.70 -20.36 -24.25
C LEU A 143 -6.39 -18.85 -24.17
N TRP A 144 -7.31 -17.99 -24.61
CA TRP A 144 -7.18 -16.54 -24.50
C TRP A 144 -7.18 -16.04 -23.05
N THR A 145 -7.73 -16.80 -22.10
CA THR A 145 -7.71 -16.43 -20.68
C THR A 145 -6.33 -16.54 -20.03
N LEU A 146 -5.35 -17.21 -20.66
CA LEU A 146 -3.95 -17.16 -20.22
C LEU A 146 -3.35 -15.76 -20.33
N PHE A 147 -3.73 -14.98 -21.35
CA PHE A 147 -3.33 -13.56 -21.43
C PHE A 147 -4.03 -12.72 -20.37
N ASN A 148 -5.28 -13.06 -20.02
CA ASN A 148 -5.99 -12.44 -18.90
C ASN A 148 -5.33 -12.73 -17.55
N LEU A 149 -4.62 -13.86 -17.41
CA LEU A 149 -3.86 -14.22 -16.21
C LEU A 149 -2.82 -13.17 -15.84
N ILE A 150 -2.29 -12.43 -16.82
CA ILE A 150 -1.34 -11.33 -16.60
C ILE A 150 -2.05 -9.98 -16.70
N GLY A 151 -2.95 -9.81 -17.67
CA GLY A 151 -3.63 -8.54 -17.93
C GLY A 151 -4.49 -8.06 -16.76
N GLN A 152 -5.30 -8.94 -16.17
CA GLN A 152 -6.21 -8.55 -15.08
C GLN A 152 -5.51 -8.12 -13.79
N PRO A 153 -4.50 -8.87 -13.28
CA PRO A 153 -3.69 -8.38 -12.17
C PRO A 153 -3.09 -7.01 -12.45
N LEU A 154 -2.60 -6.78 -13.67
CA LEU A 154 -1.92 -5.55 -14.03
C LEU A 154 -2.89 -4.36 -14.08
N VAL A 155 -4.08 -4.55 -14.66
CA VAL A 155 -5.14 -3.54 -14.70
C VAL A 155 -5.61 -3.20 -13.29
N MET A 156 -5.87 -4.20 -12.45
CA MET A 156 -6.27 -4.00 -11.05
C MET A 156 -5.19 -3.30 -10.22
N ALA A 157 -3.93 -3.64 -10.44
CA ALA A 157 -2.80 -2.97 -9.79
C ALA A 157 -2.70 -1.49 -10.19
N LEU A 158 -2.91 -1.19 -11.48
CA LEU A 158 -2.95 0.18 -11.98
C LEU A 158 -4.14 0.97 -11.44
N GLU A 159 -5.34 0.38 -11.40
CA GLU A 159 -6.53 0.98 -10.79
C GLU A 159 -6.27 1.34 -9.32
N GLY A 160 -5.76 0.38 -8.53
CA GLY A 160 -5.42 0.61 -7.14
C GLY A 160 -4.38 1.71 -6.93
N LEU A 161 -3.37 1.77 -7.81
CA LEU A 161 -2.34 2.81 -7.79
C LEU A 161 -2.94 4.19 -8.08
N VAL A 162 -3.74 4.32 -9.15
CA VAL A 162 -4.35 5.60 -9.55
C VAL A 162 -5.27 6.13 -8.46
N ILE A 163 -6.13 5.28 -7.89
CA ILE A 163 -7.06 5.67 -6.82
C ILE A 163 -6.29 6.11 -5.57
N SER A 164 -5.29 5.33 -5.16
CA SER A 164 -4.48 5.66 -3.98
C SER A 164 -3.68 6.95 -4.18
N TRP A 165 -3.13 7.16 -5.37
CA TRP A 165 -2.43 8.39 -5.72
C TRP A 165 -3.33 9.62 -5.64
N LEU A 166 -4.56 9.54 -6.17
CA LEU A 166 -5.54 10.62 -6.09
C LEU A 166 -5.86 10.99 -4.64
N ILE A 167 -6.04 10.00 -3.78
CA ILE A 167 -6.41 10.21 -2.37
C ILE A 167 -5.26 10.81 -1.59
N ILE A 168 -4.05 10.30 -1.79
CA ILE A 168 -2.84 10.87 -1.21
C ILE A 168 -2.75 12.35 -1.62
N ARG A 169 -2.89 12.66 -2.91
CA ARG A 169 -2.82 14.04 -3.41
C ARG A 169 -3.89 14.92 -2.77
N LEU A 170 -5.13 14.46 -2.69
CA LEU A 170 -6.23 15.19 -2.05
C LEU A 170 -5.97 15.43 -0.55
N PHE A 171 -5.42 14.45 0.16
CA PHE A 171 -5.13 14.54 1.58
C PHE A 171 -3.99 15.54 1.88
N TYR A 172 -2.89 15.47 1.12
CA TYR A 172 -1.77 16.40 1.26
C TYR A 172 -2.16 17.82 0.83
N PHE A 173 -2.99 17.98 -0.21
CA PHE A 173 -3.51 19.28 -0.62
C PHE A 173 -4.37 19.93 0.46
N LYS A 174 -5.19 19.14 1.16
CA LYS A 174 -6.02 19.63 2.27
C LYS A 174 -5.18 20.07 3.48
N LYS A 175 -4.03 19.43 3.72
CA LYS A 175 -3.11 19.76 4.82
C LYS A 175 -2.35 21.08 4.62
N ILE A 176 -2.17 21.54 3.38
CA ILE A 176 -1.48 22.81 3.06
C ILE A 176 -2.40 24.03 3.27
N LYS A 177 -3.71 23.82 3.31
CA LYS A 177 -4.72 24.90 3.50
C LYS A 177 -5.11 25.14 4.97
N GLN A 178 -4.61 24.35 5.91
CA GLN A 178 -4.78 24.56 7.36
C GLN A 178 -3.50 25.11 7.97
#